data_AF-A0A7V0IF51-F1
#
_entry.id   AF-A0A7V0IF51-F1
#
_cell.length_a   1.000
_cell.length_b   1.000
_cell.length_c   1.000
_cell.angle_alpha   90.00
_cell.angle_beta   90.00
_cell.angle_gamma   90.00
#
_symmetry.space_group_name_H-M   'P 1'
#
loop_
_entity.id
_entity.type
_entity.pdbx_description
1 polymer ?
#
loop_
_entity_poly.entity_id
_entity_poly.type
_entity_poly.pdbx_seq_one_letter_code
_entity_poly.pdbx_strand_id
1 'polypeptide(L)'
;WIEDFVADVDKIRPLIDAFMPGPLTIIAPAKEGTNLADFLTPEGKIAFRITESWFANEVMGILGVPMTSTSANTTATPPLSDPMDIISQFDELVDGIFLYRDVRLDGPPSTMIDATNFPEVKLIREGAIPFEAITEYIQREIVGGD
;
A
#
# COMPACT_ATOMS: atom_id res chain seq x y z
N TRP A 1 -8.49 10.68 -6.55
CA TRP A 1 -8.45 9.21 -6.57
C TRP A 1 -8.66 8.61 -5.20
N ILE A 2 -7.87 8.90 -4.15
CA ILE A 2 -8.09 8.28 -2.82
C ILE A 2 -9.52 8.53 -2.31
N GLU A 3 -9.99 9.78 -2.39
CA GLU A 3 -11.35 10.19 -2.00
C GLU A 3 -12.48 9.57 -2.85
N ASP A 4 -12.13 8.97 -3.98
CA ASP A 4 -13.08 8.25 -4.83
C ASP A 4 -13.34 6.84 -4.31
N PHE A 5 -12.44 6.28 -3.49
CA PHE A 5 -12.48 4.88 -3.03
C PHE A 5 -12.45 4.70 -1.50
N VAL A 6 -11.95 5.68 -0.76
CA VAL A 6 -11.76 5.62 0.69
C VAL A 6 -12.71 6.62 1.36
N ALA A 7 -13.42 6.18 2.39
CA ALA A 7 -14.28 7.05 3.18
C ALA A 7 -13.46 7.83 4.24
N ASP A 8 -13.95 9.00 4.65
CA ASP A 8 -13.37 9.83 5.71
C ASP A 8 -11.85 10.08 5.59
N VAL A 9 -11.35 10.28 4.36
CA VAL A 9 -9.90 10.48 4.09
C VAL A 9 -9.30 11.58 4.95
N ASP A 10 -10.06 12.62 5.26
CA ASP A 10 -9.60 13.73 6.10
C ASP A 10 -9.19 13.31 7.51
N LYS A 11 -9.78 12.25 8.07
CA LYS A 11 -9.36 11.70 9.38
C LYS A 11 -7.94 11.15 9.33
N ILE A 12 -7.58 10.48 8.23
CA ILE A 12 -6.28 9.82 8.06
C ILE A 12 -5.29 10.66 7.24
N ARG A 13 -5.67 11.86 6.81
CA ARG A 13 -4.84 12.77 6.01
C ARG A 13 -3.46 13.02 6.63
N PRO A 14 -3.31 13.25 7.95
CA PRO A 14 -1.98 13.47 8.53
C PRO A 14 -1.02 12.29 8.28
N LEU A 15 -1.52 11.05 8.31
CA LEU A 15 -0.70 9.87 8.02
C LEU A 15 -0.33 9.79 6.54
N ILE A 16 -1.25 10.17 5.64
CA ILE A 16 -0.99 10.22 4.21
C ILE A 16 0.11 11.26 3.94
N ASP A 17 -0.02 12.46 4.47
CA ASP A 17 0.90 13.57 4.21
C ASP A 17 2.30 13.32 4.82
N ALA A 18 2.38 12.60 5.94
CA ALA A 18 3.65 12.32 6.62
C ALA A 18 4.43 11.13 6.04
N PHE A 19 3.72 10.08 5.59
CA PHE A 19 4.34 8.80 5.22
C PHE A 19 4.14 8.39 3.76
N MET A 20 3.46 9.22 2.97
CA MET A 20 3.26 8.99 1.53
C MET A 20 3.67 10.21 0.68
N PRO A 21 4.22 10.01 -0.53
CA PRO A 21 4.57 8.74 -1.16
C PRO A 21 5.65 7.98 -0.38
N GLY A 22 5.46 6.68 -0.18
CA GLY A 22 6.36 5.91 0.68
C GLY A 22 5.83 4.53 1.06
N PRO A 23 6.53 3.82 1.95
CA PRO A 23 6.25 2.42 2.26
C PRO A 23 5.22 2.23 3.40
N LEU A 24 4.24 3.12 3.55
CA LEU A 24 3.08 2.91 4.42
C LEU A 24 1.88 2.38 3.63
N THR A 25 1.18 1.40 4.15
CA THR A 25 -0.12 0.94 3.67
C THR A 25 -1.16 1.14 4.76
N ILE A 26 -2.24 1.86 4.44
CA ILE A 26 -3.32 2.16 5.38
C ILE A 26 -4.55 1.37 4.98
N ILE A 27 -5.12 0.62 5.94
CA ILE A 27 -6.47 0.09 5.84
C ILE A 27 -7.42 1.11 6.45
N ALA A 28 -8.46 1.46 5.69
CA ALA A 28 -9.49 2.42 6.07
C ALA A 28 -10.86 1.95 5.53
N PRO A 29 -11.98 2.53 5.99
CA PRO A 29 -13.29 2.17 5.44
C PRO A 29 -13.34 2.48 3.94
N ALA A 30 -13.84 1.53 3.16
CA ALA A 30 -14.11 1.75 1.75
C ALA A 30 -15.31 2.69 1.59
N LYS A 31 -15.28 3.53 0.55
CA LYS A 31 -16.41 4.40 0.22
C LYS A 31 -17.57 3.57 -0.33
N GLU A 32 -18.77 3.81 0.19
CA GLU A 32 -19.99 3.16 -0.31
C GLU A 32 -20.30 3.56 -1.76
N GLY A 33 -20.96 2.68 -2.50
CA GLY A 33 -21.35 2.93 -3.89
C GLY A 33 -20.19 2.96 -4.88
N THR A 34 -19.00 2.49 -4.48
CA THR A 34 -17.86 2.32 -5.37
C THR A 34 -18.05 1.09 -6.25
N ASN A 35 -17.54 1.15 -7.49
CA ASN A 35 -17.54 0.01 -8.42
C ASN A 35 -16.30 -0.89 -8.21
N LEU A 36 -15.90 -1.08 -6.96
CA LEU A 36 -14.80 -1.98 -6.61
C LEU A 36 -15.32 -3.41 -6.51
N ALA A 37 -14.49 -4.38 -6.88
CA ALA A 37 -14.81 -5.77 -6.67
C ALA A 37 -14.78 -6.11 -5.17
N ASP A 38 -15.72 -6.95 -4.70
CA ASP A 38 -15.88 -7.28 -3.27
C ASP A 38 -14.59 -7.76 -2.59
N PHE A 39 -13.72 -8.47 -3.33
CA PHE A 39 -12.45 -8.97 -2.81
C PHE A 39 -11.42 -7.86 -2.51
N LEU A 40 -11.60 -6.66 -3.08
CA LEU A 40 -10.78 -5.49 -2.77
C LEU A 40 -11.26 -4.75 -1.52
N THR A 41 -12.52 -4.99 -1.13
CA THR A 41 -13.15 -4.35 0.02
C THR A 41 -13.65 -5.35 1.05
N PRO A 42 -12.83 -6.32 1.51
CA PRO A 42 -13.26 -7.29 2.50
C PRO A 42 -13.73 -6.57 3.76
N GLU A 43 -14.88 -6.98 4.29
CA GLU A 43 -15.49 -6.35 5.48
C GLU A 43 -15.78 -4.85 5.32
N GLY A 44 -15.90 -4.35 4.08
CA GLY A 44 -16.13 -2.93 3.80
C GLY A 44 -14.90 -2.05 4.03
N LYS A 45 -13.69 -2.63 4.06
CA LYS A 45 -12.42 -1.90 4.25
C LYS A 45 -11.53 -2.03 3.04
N ILE A 46 -10.76 -1.00 2.73
CA ILE A 46 -9.79 -1.00 1.63
C ILE A 46 -8.38 -0.70 2.15
N ALA A 47 -7.39 -1.44 1.66
CA ALA A 47 -5.98 -1.15 1.87
C ALA A 47 -5.42 -0.33 0.70
N PHE A 48 -4.76 0.79 0.98
CA PHE A 48 -4.17 1.63 -0.07
C PHE A 48 -2.80 2.19 0.32
N ARG A 49 -2.04 2.60 -0.70
CA ARG A 49 -0.71 3.23 -0.59
C ARG A 49 -0.46 4.11 -1.81
N ILE A 50 0.11 5.29 -1.61
CA ILE A 50 0.80 6.02 -2.69
C ILE A 50 2.28 5.62 -2.65
N THR A 51 2.75 4.97 -3.70
CA THR A 51 4.12 4.45 -3.77
C THR A 51 5.09 5.50 -4.29
N GLU A 52 6.32 5.48 -3.78
CA GLU A 52 7.44 6.27 -4.32
C GLU A 52 8.01 5.70 -5.63
N SER A 53 7.53 4.53 -6.09
CA SER A 53 7.97 3.92 -7.35
C SER A 53 7.61 4.79 -8.54
N TRP A 54 8.62 5.37 -9.17
CA TRP A 54 8.46 6.19 -10.38
C TRP A 54 7.69 5.42 -11.46
N PHE A 55 7.98 4.14 -11.66
CA PHE A 55 7.33 3.34 -12.69
C PHE A 55 5.84 3.14 -12.40
N ALA A 56 5.49 2.80 -11.15
CA ALA A 56 4.09 2.63 -10.79
C ALA A 56 3.31 3.95 -10.96
N ASN A 57 3.94 5.08 -10.63
CA ASN A 57 3.35 6.41 -10.82
C ASN A 57 3.16 6.75 -12.31
N GLU A 58 4.14 6.46 -13.17
CA GLU A 58 4.01 6.65 -14.62
C GLU A 58 2.89 5.78 -15.21
N VAL A 59 2.86 4.49 -14.86
CA VAL A 59 1.81 3.58 -15.35
C VAL A 59 0.42 4.02 -14.88
N MET A 60 0.25 4.36 -13.60
CA MET A 60 -1.03 4.88 -13.10
C MET A 60 -1.39 6.22 -13.75
N GLY A 61 -0.42 7.08 -14.07
CA GLY A 61 -0.63 8.32 -14.80
C GLY A 61 -1.15 8.11 -16.23
N ILE A 62 -0.65 7.09 -16.92
CA ILE A 62 -1.12 6.69 -18.25
C ILE A 62 -2.51 6.05 -18.18
N LEU A 63 -2.73 5.14 -17.22
CA LEU A 63 -3.98 4.41 -17.07
C LEU A 63 -5.13 5.29 -16.56
N GLY A 64 -4.84 6.34 -15.80
CA GLY A 64 -5.83 7.22 -15.19
C GLY A 64 -6.67 6.55 -14.09
N VAL A 65 -6.27 5.36 -13.62
CA VAL A 65 -6.95 4.57 -12.59
C VAL A 65 -5.93 3.99 -11.60
N PRO A 66 -6.33 3.73 -10.33
CA PRO A 66 -5.45 3.07 -9.38
C PRO A 66 -5.12 1.63 -9.79
N MET A 67 -3.98 1.13 -9.33
CA MET A 67 -3.52 -0.22 -9.60
C MET A 67 -3.62 -1.09 -8.35
N THR A 68 -4.21 -2.27 -8.50
CA THR A 68 -4.16 -3.33 -7.48
C THR A 68 -2.89 -4.14 -7.66
N SER A 69 -2.13 -4.37 -6.58
CA SER A 69 -0.89 -5.16 -6.62
C SER A 69 -0.79 -6.06 -5.40
N THR A 70 -0.30 -7.27 -5.61
CA THR A 70 0.22 -8.15 -4.55
C THR A 70 1.74 -8.20 -4.65
N SER A 71 2.41 -8.85 -3.70
CA SER A 71 3.82 -9.23 -3.88
C SER A 71 3.96 -10.21 -5.06
N ALA A 72 5.09 -10.15 -5.76
CA ALA A 72 5.41 -11.04 -6.87
C ALA A 72 5.81 -12.43 -6.35
N ASN A 73 4.81 -13.22 -5.99
CA ASN A 73 4.97 -14.59 -5.54
C ASN A 73 3.76 -15.42 -5.96
N THR A 74 3.98 -16.73 -6.14
CA THR A 74 2.87 -17.68 -6.17
C THR A 74 2.33 -17.87 -4.74
N THR A 75 1.06 -18.24 -4.61
CA THR A 75 0.38 -18.40 -3.33
C THR A 75 1.21 -19.23 -2.35
N ALA A 76 1.36 -18.74 -1.11
CA ALA A 76 2.11 -19.37 -0.03
C ALA A 76 3.63 -19.52 -0.23
N THR A 77 4.23 -18.82 -1.20
CA THR A 77 5.69 -18.72 -1.34
C THR A 77 6.21 -17.34 -0.93
N PRO A 78 7.47 -17.23 -0.43
CA PRO A 78 8.10 -15.94 -0.22
C PRO A 78 8.18 -15.13 -1.53
N PRO A 79 8.16 -13.78 -1.47
CA PRO A 79 8.44 -12.92 -2.62
C PRO A 79 9.76 -13.28 -3.29
N LEU A 80 9.72 -13.42 -4.61
CA LEU A 80 10.94 -13.56 -5.39
C LEU A 80 11.68 -12.23 -5.45
N SER A 81 12.98 -12.27 -5.25
CA SER A 81 13.87 -11.10 -5.30
C SER A 81 14.95 -11.20 -6.37
N ASP A 82 15.11 -12.37 -7.00
CA ASP A 82 16.00 -12.54 -8.15
C ASP A 82 15.21 -12.35 -9.46
N PRO A 83 15.64 -11.43 -10.35
CA PRO A 83 14.98 -11.20 -11.63
C PRO A 83 14.83 -12.45 -12.51
N MET A 84 15.82 -13.35 -12.49
CA MET A 84 15.79 -14.58 -13.28
C MET A 84 14.78 -15.58 -12.72
N ASP A 85 14.66 -15.66 -11.39
CA ASP A 85 13.63 -16.48 -10.75
C ASP A 85 12.23 -15.93 -11.10
N ILE A 86 12.05 -14.61 -11.10
CA ILE A 86 10.78 -13.95 -11.48
C ILE A 86 10.42 -14.28 -12.93
N ILE A 87 11.36 -14.12 -13.86
CA ILE A 87 11.14 -14.46 -15.27
C ILE A 87 10.77 -15.94 -15.38
N SER A 88 11.58 -16.83 -14.81
CA SER A 88 11.36 -18.28 -14.86
C SER A 88 9.98 -18.68 -14.33
N GLN A 89 9.47 -18.03 -13.28
CA GLN A 89 8.18 -18.34 -12.69
C GLN A 89 6.99 -17.74 -13.45
N PHE A 90 7.14 -16.54 -14.04
CA PHE A 90 6.00 -15.76 -14.52
C PHE A 90 5.95 -15.54 -16.04
N ASP A 91 7.00 -15.83 -16.81
CA ASP A 91 7.09 -15.49 -18.25
C ASP A 91 5.89 -16.01 -19.07
N GLU A 92 5.33 -17.16 -18.72
CA GLU A 92 4.16 -17.75 -19.39
C GLU A 92 2.81 -17.42 -18.70
N LEU A 93 2.83 -16.72 -17.57
CA LEU A 93 1.66 -16.46 -16.73
C LEU A 93 1.15 -15.00 -16.78
N VAL A 94 1.96 -14.09 -17.31
CA VAL A 94 1.63 -12.65 -17.35
C VAL A 94 1.86 -12.06 -18.74
N ASP A 95 1.14 -10.99 -19.06
CA ASP A 95 1.26 -10.31 -20.36
C ASP A 95 2.61 -9.58 -20.54
N GLY A 96 3.33 -9.32 -19.45
CA GLY A 96 4.63 -8.68 -19.51
C GLY A 96 5.34 -8.59 -18.16
N ILE A 97 6.66 -8.57 -18.22
CA ILE A 97 7.56 -8.44 -17.06
C ILE A 97 8.40 -7.19 -17.23
N PHE A 98 8.34 -6.28 -16.25
CA PHE A 98 9.12 -5.03 -16.25
C PHE A 98 10.17 -5.10 -15.15
N LEU A 99 11.45 -5.15 -15.55
CA LEU A 99 12.60 -5.22 -14.66
C LEU A 99 13.52 -4.02 -14.87
N TYR A 100 13.88 -3.36 -13.77
CA TYR A 100 14.81 -2.24 -13.77
C TYR A 100 16.18 -2.68 -13.29
N ARG A 101 17.24 -2.16 -13.93
CA ARG A 101 18.58 -2.23 -13.35
C ARG A 101 18.58 -1.40 -12.06
N ASP A 102 19.21 -1.92 -11.02
CA ASP A 102 19.43 -1.25 -9.72
C ASP A 102 18.24 -1.17 -8.75
N VAL A 103 17.15 -1.93 -8.97
CA VAL A 103 16.09 -2.07 -7.97
C VAL A 103 16.41 -3.22 -7.02
N ARG A 104 16.47 -2.91 -5.73
CA ARG A 104 16.54 -3.91 -4.65
C ARG A 104 15.17 -4.52 -4.44
N LEU A 105 15.03 -5.79 -4.81
CA LEU A 105 13.82 -6.59 -4.58
C LEU A 105 13.83 -7.29 -3.22
N ASP A 106 14.93 -7.18 -2.45
CA ASP A 106 15.16 -7.78 -1.14
C ASP A 106 14.81 -6.86 0.05
N GLY A 107 14.19 -5.71 -0.21
CA GLY A 107 13.80 -4.75 0.82
C GLY A 107 12.63 -5.22 1.70
N PRO A 108 12.51 -4.70 2.94
CA PRO A 108 11.34 -4.97 3.76
C PRO A 108 10.06 -4.48 3.05
N PRO A 109 8.92 -5.16 3.25
CA PRO A 109 7.68 -4.75 2.63
C PRO A 109 7.16 -3.42 3.21
N SER A 110 6.06 -2.89 2.66
CA SER A 110 5.39 -1.77 3.33
C SER A 110 4.89 -2.17 4.72
N THR A 111 5.01 -1.24 5.65
CA THR A 111 4.33 -1.33 6.94
C THR A 111 2.84 -1.15 6.70
N MET A 112 2.02 -2.04 7.26
CA MET A 112 0.58 -2.04 7.08
C MET A 112 -0.11 -1.86 8.42
N ILE A 113 -0.98 -0.86 8.49
CA ILE A 113 -1.77 -0.55 9.68
C ILE A 113 -3.26 -0.55 9.35
N ASP A 114 -4.08 -0.94 10.31
CA ASP A 114 -5.52 -0.71 10.30
C ASP A 114 -5.81 0.59 11.05
N ALA A 115 -6.27 1.59 10.31
CA ALA A 115 -6.68 2.91 10.79
C ALA A 115 -8.20 3.12 10.64
N THR A 116 -8.99 2.04 10.57
CA THR A 116 -10.46 2.10 10.46
C THR A 116 -11.09 2.90 11.61
N ASN A 117 -10.49 2.85 12.81
CA ASN A 117 -10.95 3.55 14.01
C ASN A 117 -10.01 4.69 14.42
N PHE A 118 -9.39 5.36 13.45
CA PHE A 118 -8.45 6.46 13.68
C PHE A 118 -8.99 7.49 14.70
N PRO A 119 -8.21 7.94 15.71
CA PRO A 119 -6.74 7.87 15.81
C PRO A 119 -6.16 6.56 16.35
N GLU A 120 -6.99 5.60 16.78
CA GLU A 120 -6.49 4.28 17.15
C GLU A 120 -6.05 3.49 15.92
N VAL A 121 -4.82 2.98 15.93
CA VAL A 121 -4.25 2.17 14.84
C VAL A 121 -3.79 0.82 15.34
N LYS A 122 -3.93 -0.21 14.50
CA LYS A 122 -3.43 -1.57 14.77
C LYS A 122 -2.38 -1.95 13.75
N LEU A 123 -1.28 -2.53 14.20
CA LEU A 123 -0.30 -3.13 13.30
C LEU A 123 -0.86 -4.40 12.67
N ILE A 124 -0.90 -4.45 11.34
CA ILE A 124 -1.24 -5.65 10.58
C ILE A 124 0.03 -6.35 10.12
N ARG A 125 1.01 -5.57 9.65
CA ARG A 125 2.32 -6.08 9.25
C ARG A 125 3.39 -5.02 9.46
N GLU A 126 4.46 -5.38 10.17
CA GLU A 126 5.64 -4.52 10.26
C GLU A 126 6.47 -4.60 8.97
N GLY A 127 7.03 -3.47 8.55
CA GLY A 127 7.74 -3.32 7.29
C GLY A 127 8.83 -2.25 7.37
N ALA A 128 9.05 -1.53 6.29
CA ALA A 128 10.13 -0.54 6.17
C ALA A 128 10.03 0.63 7.18
N ILE A 129 8.82 0.94 7.68
CA ILE A 129 8.59 1.95 8.71
C ILE A 129 8.32 1.23 10.03
N PRO A 130 9.17 1.37 11.05
CA PRO A 130 8.88 0.81 12.37
C PRO A 130 7.51 1.27 12.87
N PHE A 131 6.70 0.35 13.41
CA PHE A 131 5.35 0.72 13.87
C PHE A 131 5.38 1.79 14.95
N GLU A 132 6.41 1.76 15.80
CA GLU A 132 6.67 2.76 16.84
C GLU A 132 6.72 4.19 16.27
N ALA A 133 7.43 4.41 15.15
CA ALA A 133 7.53 5.73 14.54
C ALA A 133 6.17 6.28 14.08
N ILE A 134 5.25 5.40 13.65
CA ILE A 134 3.88 5.79 13.28
C ILE A 134 3.10 6.18 14.53
N THR A 135 3.18 5.38 15.59
CA THR A 135 2.47 5.65 16.84
C THR A 135 3.00 6.90 17.54
N GLU A 136 4.31 7.15 17.53
CA GLU A 136 4.91 8.38 18.05
C GLU A 136 4.44 9.60 17.28
N TYR A 137 4.37 9.51 15.95
CA TYR A 137 3.82 10.59 15.12
C TYR A 137 2.38 10.91 15.50
N ILE A 138 1.51 9.89 15.62
CA ILE A 138 0.11 10.08 16.04
C ILE A 138 0.03 10.74 17.42
N GLN A 139 0.82 10.26 18.39
CA GLN A 139 0.82 10.83 19.73
C GLN A 139 1.27 12.29 19.73
N ARG A 140 2.30 12.64 18.95
CA ARG A 140 2.87 13.98 18.94
C ARG A 140 2.01 14.99 18.17
N GLU A 141 1.54 14.62 16.98
CA GLU A 141 0.92 15.57 16.04
C GLU A 141 -0.61 15.59 16.10
N ILE A 142 -1.24 14.59 16.71
CA ILE A 142 -2.69 14.34 16.57
C ILE A 142 -3.37 14.25 17.93
N VAL A 143 -2.75 13.56 18.89
CA VAL A 143 -3.30 13.44 20.26
C VAL A 143 -2.73 14.52 21.19
N GLY A 144 -1.43 14.81 21.09
CA GLY A 144 -0.69 15.71 21.97
C GLY A 144 -0.46 17.12 21.42
N GLY A 145 -1.11 17.49 20.31
CA GLY A 145 -1.09 18.86 19.81
C GLY A 145 -2.12 19.72 20.54
N ASP A 146 -1.64 20.67 21.36
CA ASP A 146 -2.43 21.78 21.93
C ASP A 146 -2.83 22.80 20.85
#